data_AF-A0A961L5W5-F1
#
_entry.id   AF-A0A961L5W5-F1
#
_cell.length_a   1.000
_cell.length_b   1.000
_cell.length_c   1.000
_cell.angle_alpha   90.00
_cell.angle_beta   90.00
_cell.angle_gamma   90.00
#
_symmetry.space_group_name_H-M   'P 1'
#
loop_
_entity.id
_entity.type
_entity.pdbx_description
1 polymer ?
#
loop_
_entity_poly.entity_id
_entity_poly.type
_entity_poly.pdbx_seq_one_letter_code
_entity_poly.pdbx_strand_id
1 'polypeptide(L)' 'MDLSNDIEQLSLADLKAKTPADLLTMAEELEIENASSMRKGDMMFAILKDMAEEGV' A
#
# COMPACT_ATOMS: atom_id res chain seq x y z
N MET A 1 9.07 -1.00 18.79
CA MET A 1 9.12 -0.14 17.60
C MET A 1 7.70 -0.03 17.14
N ASP A 2 7.17 1.18 17.25
CA ASP A 2 5.81 1.49 16.87
C ASP A 2 5.76 1.56 15.33
N LEU A 3 5.11 0.59 14.69
CA LEU A 3 4.93 0.56 13.23
C LEU A 3 3.81 1.51 12.75
N SER A 4 3.15 2.24 13.66
CA SER A 4 1.97 3.05 13.33
C SER A 4 2.27 4.28 12.46
N ASN A 5 3.49 4.83 12.52
CA ASN A 5 3.80 6.11 11.89
C ASN A 5 4.28 6.04 10.43
N ASP A 6 4.68 4.87 9.93
CA ASP A 6 5.27 4.78 8.58
C ASP A 6 4.20 4.69 7.47
N ILE A 7 2.97 4.30 7.81
CA ILE A 7 1.86 4.25 6.86
C ILE A 7 1.23 5.64 6.68
N GLU A 8 1.31 6.55 7.65
CA GLU A 8 0.62 7.85 7.54
C GLU A 8 1.11 8.73 6.37
N GLN A 9 2.33 8.53 5.84
CA GLN A 9 2.85 9.26 4.67
C GLN A 9 3.81 8.43 3.82
N LEU A 10 3.26 7.59 2.94
CA LEU A 10 4.06 6.80 1.99
C LEU A 10 4.01 7.40 0.57
N SER A 11 5.17 7.57 -0.07
CA SER A 11 5.24 8.11 -1.44
C SER A 11 5.24 7.00 -2.49
N LEU A 12 4.89 7.36 -3.74
CA LEU A 12 5.01 6.44 -4.88
C LEU A 12 6.45 5.93 -5.08
N ALA A 13 7.47 6.71 -4.70
CA ALA A 13 8.86 6.29 -4.78
C ALA A 13 9.15 5.14 -3.79
N ASP A 14 8.60 5.22 -2.58
CA ASP A 14 8.77 4.21 -1.53
C ASP A 14 8.06 2.90 -1.91
N LEU A 15 6.85 2.99 -2.46
CA LEU A 15 6.12 1.82 -2.98
C LEU A 15 6.85 1.12 -4.12
N LYS A 16 7.51 1.88 -5.00
CA LYS A 16 8.28 1.30 -6.10
C LYS A 16 9.49 0.49 -5.61
N ALA A 17 10.08 0.88 -4.49
CA ALA A 17 11.20 0.19 -3.85
C ALA A 17 10.78 -1.12 -3.15
N LYS A 18 9.50 -1.27 -2.78
CA LYS A 18 8.96 -2.49 -2.15
C LYS A 18 8.88 -3.66 -3.14
N THR A 19 9.02 -4.87 -2.60
CA THR A 19 8.83 -6.10 -3.38
C THR A 19 7.33 -6.35 -3.61
N PRO A 20 6.95 -7.19 -4.59
CA PRO A 20 5.54 -7.57 -4.77
C PRO A 20 4.91 -8.21 -3.53
N ALA A 21 5.70 -8.95 -2.74
CA ALA A 21 5.21 -9.56 -1.50
C ALA A 21 4.93 -8.50 -0.43
N ASP A 22 5.83 -7.53 -0.24
CA ASP A 22 5.63 -6.44 0.73
C ASP A 22 4.43 -5.57 0.36
N LEU A 23 4.21 -5.33 -0.93
CA LEU A 23 3.04 -4.60 -1.42
C LEU A 23 1.76 -5.38 -1.19
N LEU A 24 1.79 -6.70 -1.37
CA LEU A 24 0.62 -7.55 -1.10
C LEU A 24 0.25 -7.53 0.37
N THR A 25 1.23 -7.68 1.28
CA THR A 25 1.01 -7.59 2.72
C THR A 25 0.42 -6.23 3.11
N MET A 26 0.97 -5.14 2.57
CA MET A 26 0.45 -3.79 2.82
C MET A 26 -0.98 -3.62 2.28
N ALA A 27 -1.29 -4.17 1.10
CA ALA A 27 -2.63 -4.14 0.56
C ALA A 27 -3.63 -4.97 1.38
N GLU A 28 -3.20 -6.09 1.95
CA GLU A 28 -4.02 -6.91 2.86
C GLU A 28 -4.27 -6.21 4.20
N GLU A 29 -3.27 -5.49 4.74
CA GLU A 29 -3.40 -4.67 5.96
C GLU A 29 -4.39 -3.50 5.78
N LEU A 30 -4.43 -2.93 4.58
CA LEU A 30 -5.40 -1.89 4.17
C LEU A 30 -6.74 -2.47 3.68
N GLU A 31 -6.97 -3.78 3.90
CA GLU A 31 -8.20 -4.48 3.49
C GLU A 31 -8.55 -4.34 1.99
N ILE A 32 -7.56 -4.13 1.11
CA ILE A 32 -7.75 -4.02 -0.34
C ILE A 32 -8.10 -5.39 -0.93
N GLU A 33 -9.36 -5.52 -1.37
CA GLU A 33 -9.85 -6.76 -1.95
C GLU A 33 -9.13 -7.18 -3.24
N ASN A 34 -8.95 -8.49 -3.43
CA ASN A 34 -8.35 -9.11 -4.62
C ASN A 34 -6.91 -8.67 -4.93
N ALA A 35 -6.18 -8.10 -3.96
CA ALA A 35 -4.80 -7.64 -4.14
C ALA A 35 -3.88 -8.73 -4.74
N SER A 36 -4.02 -10.00 -4.33
CA SER A 36 -3.22 -11.12 -4.85
C SER A 36 -3.35 -11.35 -6.38
N SER A 37 -4.41 -10.83 -7.00
CA SER A 37 -4.64 -10.90 -8.44
C SER A 37 -4.16 -9.64 -9.20
N MET A 38 -3.87 -8.55 -8.48
CA MET A 38 -3.49 -7.27 -9.07
C MET A 38 -2.06 -7.29 -9.62
N ARG A 39 -1.82 -6.52 -10.68
CA ARG A 39 -0.45 -6.23 -11.11
C ARG A 39 0.19 -5.29 -10.10
N LYS A 40 1.52 -5.34 -9.97
CA LYS A 40 2.29 -4.48 -9.06
C LYS A 40 1.88 -2.99 -9.16
N GLY A 41 1.70 -2.47 -10.37
CA GLY A 41 1.29 -1.09 -10.61
C GLY A 41 -0.09 -0.76 -10.06
N ASP A 42 -1.05 -1.65 -10.29
CA ASP A 42 -2.44 -1.50 -9.84
C ASP A 42 -2.52 -1.57 -8.32
N MET A 43 -1.75 -2.48 -7.71
CA MET A 43 -1.64 -2.62 -6.26
C MET A 43 -1.04 -1.37 -5.60
N MET A 44 0.04 -0.81 -6.16
CA MET A 44 0.61 0.45 -5.66
C MET A 44 -0.39 1.60 -5.75
N PHE A 45 -1.18 1.67 -6.83
CA PHE A 45 -2.19 2.71 -6.98
C PHE A 45 -3.34 2.54 -5.98
N ALA A 46 -3.80 1.31 -5.76
CA ALA A 46 -4.84 1.02 -4.78
C ALA A 46 -4.40 1.41 -3.36
N ILE A 47 -3.16 1.06 -2.98
CA ILE A 47 -2.55 1.46 -1.70
C ILE A 47 -2.52 2.99 -1.56
N LEU A 48 -2.02 3.72 -2.57
CA LEU A 48 -1.97 5.20 -2.51
C LEU A 48 -3.36 5.83 -2.43
N LYS A 49 -4.35 5.23 -3.08
CA LYS A 49 -5.72 5.72 -3.07
C LYS A 49 -6.33 5.57 -1.68
N ASP A 50 -6.20 4.40 -1.08
CA ASP A 50 -6.73 4.08 0.25
C ASP A 50 -6.13 5.00 1.32
N MET A 51 -4.81 5.12 1.33
CA MET A 51 -4.08 6.03 2.22
C MET A 51 -4.43 7.52 2.04
N ALA A 52 -4.82 7.93 0.82
CA ALA A 52 -5.26 9.29 0.55
C ALA A 52 -6.72 9.54 0.99
N GLU A 53 -7.55 8.49 1.05
CA GLU A 53 -8.93 8.56 1.53
C GLU A 53 -8.98 8.65 3.07
N GLU A 54 -8.00 8.10 3.80
CA GLU A 54 -7.85 8.28 5.26
C GLU A 54 -7.46 9.72 5.67
N GLY A 55 -6.99 10.54 4.71
CA GLY A 55 -6.63 11.95 4.93
C GLY A 55 -7.77 12.97 4.73
N VAL A 56 -9.01 12.53 4.53
CA VAL A 56 -10.21 13.39 4.29
C VAL A 56 -11.25 13.25 5.40
#